data_AF-A0A2T2WRK6-F1
#
_entry.id   AF-A0A2T2WRK6-F1
#
_cell.length_a   1.000
_cell.length_b   1.000
_cell.length_c   1.000
_cell.angle_alpha   90.00
_cell.angle_beta   90.00
_cell.angle_gamma   90.00
#
_symmetry.space_group_name_H-M   'P 1'
#
loop_
_entity.id
_entity.type
_entity.pdbx_description
1 polymer ?
#
loop_
_entity_poly.entity_id
_entity_poly.type
_entity_poly.pdbx_seq_one_letter_code
_entity_poly.pdbx_strand_id
1 'polypeptide(L)' 'MGSLTAISSPGHTPGHLAYAGPGFIAVGDALVTKKGRIKPSPRILSWDFGETRQSARKLLERGQGLWILPAHGEPVHL' A
#
# COMPACT_ATOMS: atom_id res chain seq x y z
N MET A 1 -7.83 8.60 21.31
CA MET A 1 -7.01 8.75 20.08
C MET A 1 -6.64 7.35 19.60
N GLY A 2 -7.01 6.98 18.38
CA GLY A 2 -6.68 5.65 17.83
C GLY A 2 -5.20 5.55 17.46
N SER A 3 -4.59 4.38 17.72
CA SER A 3 -3.19 4.13 17.36
C SER A 3 -3.04 3.98 15.85
N LEU A 4 -2.25 4.85 15.23
CA LEU A 4 -1.81 4.71 13.85
C LEU A 4 -0.42 4.08 13.85
N THR A 5 -0.23 2.98 13.11
CA THR A 5 1.06 2.30 13.00
C THR A 5 1.69 2.62 11.65
N ALA A 6 2.89 3.21 11.65
CA ALA A 6 3.67 3.39 10.45
C ALA A 6 4.34 2.07 10.03
N ILE A 7 4.29 1.77 8.73
CA ILE A 7 4.86 0.57 8.12
C ILE A 7 5.78 1.01 7.00
N SER A 8 7.07 0.73 7.15
CA SER A 8 8.06 0.91 6.06
C SER A 8 7.61 0.15 4.82
N SER A 9 7.52 0.83 3.68
CA SER A 9 7.08 0.25 2.42
C SER A 9 7.84 0.86 1.23
N PRO A 10 9.18 0.76 1.21
CA PRO A 10 10.00 1.37 0.19
C PRO A 10 9.75 0.74 -1.20
N GLY A 11 10.09 1.49 -2.24
CA GLY A 11 9.96 1.05 -3.62
C GLY A 11 9.46 2.17 -4.54
N HIS A 12 8.32 2.80 -4.23
CA HIS A 12 7.89 4.01 -4.93
C HIS A 12 8.89 5.14 -4.69
N THR A 13 9.25 5.35 -3.42
CA THR A 13 10.41 6.13 -2.98
C THR A 13 11.19 5.34 -1.92
N PRO A 14 12.47 5.65 -1.66
CA PRO A 14 13.26 4.97 -0.63
C PRO A 14 12.67 5.09 0.79
N GLY A 15 12.00 6.20 1.07
CA GLY A 15 11.41 6.51 2.38
C GLY A 15 9.89 6.29 2.46
N HIS A 16 9.30 5.58 1.49
CA HIS A 16 7.85 5.42 1.43
C HIS A 16 7.30 4.67 2.66
N LEU A 17 6.18 5.16 3.19
CA LEU A 17 5.48 4.63 4.36
C LEU A 17 4.02 4.34 4.02
N ALA A 18 3.52 3.26 4.61
CA ALA A 18 2.09 3.00 4.74
C ALA A 18 1.67 3.18 6.20
N TYR A 19 0.37 3.37 6.44
CA TYR A 19 -0.17 3.58 7.79
C TYR A 19 -1.37 2.67 8.03
N ALA A 20 -1.33 1.89 9.10
CA ALA A 20 -2.44 1.03 9.51
C ALA A 20 -3.17 1.63 10.71
N GLY A 21 -4.50 1.57 10.68
CA GLY A 21 -5.39 1.95 11.77
C GLY A 21 -6.54 0.95 11.93
N PRO A 22 -7.47 1.19 12.87
CA PRO A 22 -8.61 0.29 13.07
C PRO A 22 -9.45 0.14 11.80
N GLY A 23 -9.46 -1.06 11.23
CA GLY A 23 -10.26 -1.39 10.04
C GLY A 23 -9.68 -0.96 8.69
N PHE A 24 -8.47 -0.38 8.64
CA PHE A 24 -7.89 0.07 7.38
C PHE A 24 -6.36 0.03 7.34
N ILE A 25 -5.82 0.06 6.13
CA ILE A 25 -4.41 0.37 5.85
C ILE A 25 -4.32 1.34 4.66
N ALA A 26 -3.74 2.51 4.91
CA ALA A 26 -3.41 3.50 3.89
C ALA A 26 -2.05 3.17 3.29
N VAL A 27 -2.04 2.76 2.02
CA VAL A 27 -0.89 2.17 1.33
C VAL A 27 -0.16 3.13 0.41
N GLY A 28 -0.63 4.37 0.30
CA GLY A 28 -0.01 5.41 -0.52
C GLY A 28 0.13 4.96 -1.98
N ASP A 29 1.30 5.21 -2.55
CA ASP A 29 1.63 4.84 -3.93
C ASP A 29 2.24 3.43 -4.06
N ALA A 30 2.42 2.70 -2.95
CA ALA A 30 2.95 1.33 -2.98
C ALA A 30 1.99 0.36 -3.72
N LEU A 31 0.68 0.62 -3.62
CA LEU A 31 -0.36 -0.09 -4.35
C LEU A 31 -1.26 0.92 -5.08
N VAL A 32 -1.70 0.55 -6.27
CA VAL A 32 -2.75 1.24 -7.01
C VAL A 32 -3.93 0.31 -7.18
N THR A 33 -5.14 0.87 -7.20
CA THR A 33 -6.35 0.11 -7.48
C THR A 33 -7.00 0.61 -8.76
N LYS A 34 -7.68 -0.30 -9.46
CA LYS A 34 -8.49 0.05 -10.62
C LYS A 34 -9.54 -1.03 -10.87
N LYS A 35 -10.82 -0.65 -10.86
CA LYS A 35 -11.96 -1.56 -11.04
C LYS A 35 -11.92 -2.76 -10.07
N GLY A 36 -11.68 -2.50 -8.79
CA GLY A 36 -11.60 -3.49 -7.71
C GLY A 36 -10.34 -4.35 -7.71
N ARG A 37 -9.40 -4.12 -8.64
CA ARG A 37 -8.14 -4.88 -8.74
C ARG A 37 -7.00 -4.11 -8.11
N ILE A 38 -6.22 -4.79 -7.29
CA ILE A 38 -5.03 -4.23 -6.63
C ILE A 38 -3.78 -4.61 -7.43
N LYS A 39 -2.88 -3.64 -7.63
CA LYS A 39 -1.58 -3.84 -8.28
C LYS A 39 -0.49 -3.07 -7.53
N PRO A 40 0.77 -3.52 -7.60
CA PRO A 40 1.90 -2.69 -7.16
C PRO A 40 2.00 -1.41 -7.99
N SER A 41 2.67 -0.40 -7.42
CA SER A 41 3.07 0.82 -8.14
C SER A 41 3.72 0.48 -9.48
N PRO A 42 3.42 1.20 -10.58
CA PRO A 42 4.06 0.96 -11.86
C PRO A 42 5.59 1.07 -11.77
N ARG A 43 6.31 0.18 -12.46
CA ARG A 43 7.78 0.17 -12.49
C ARG A 43 8.39 1.52 -12.90
N ILE A 44 7.78 2.21 -13.87
CA ILE A 44 8.27 3.51 -14.36
C ILE A 44 8.15 4.65 -13.32
N LEU A 45 7.30 4.45 -12.31
CA LEU A 45 7.09 5.39 -11.21
C LEU A 45 7.75 4.90 -9.91
N SER A 46 8.52 3.82 -9.95
CA SER A 46 9.18 3.26 -8.77
C SER A 46 10.66 3.58 -8.79
N TRP A 47 11.20 4.03 -7.66
CA TRP A 47 12.64 4.08 -7.42
C TRP A 47 13.28 2.70 -7.53
N ASP A 48 12.70 1.69 -6.86
CA ASP A 48 13.12 0.29 -6.97
C ASP A 48 11.87 -0.61 -7.07
N PHE A 49 11.66 -1.21 -8.25
CA PHE A 49 10.49 -2.05 -8.48
C PHE A 49 10.56 -3.42 -7.77
N GLY A 50 11.76 -3.92 -7.47
CA GLY A 50 11.94 -5.10 -6.64
C GLY A 50 11.44 -4.86 -5.22
N GLU A 51 11.82 -3.73 -4.62
CA GLU A 51 11.29 -3.30 -3.32
C GLU A 51 9.80 -3.00 -3.38
N THR A 52 9.29 -2.33 -4.43
CA THR A 52 7.86 -2.09 -4.61
C THR A 52 7.06 -3.40 -4.52
N ARG A 53 7.53 -4.47 -5.18
CA ARG A 53 6.83 -5.77 -5.12
C ARG A 53 6.87 -6.41 -3.73
N GLN A 54 7.99 -6.30 -3.02
CA GLN A 54 8.11 -6.83 -1.66
C GLN A 54 7.23 -6.06 -0.69
N SER A 55 7.25 -4.73 -0.76
CA SER A 55 6.38 -3.85 0.00
C SER A 55 4.91 -4.11 -0.30
N ALA A 56 4.53 -4.23 -1.57
CA ALA A 56 3.17 -4.57 -1.99
C ALA A 56 2.68 -5.88 -1.36
N ARG A 57 3.46 -6.97 -1.42
CA ARG A 57 3.10 -8.26 -0.80
C ARG A 57 2.92 -8.12 0.71
N LYS A 58 3.88 -7.50 1.39
CA LYS A 58 3.83 -7.25 2.84
C LYS A 58 2.59 -6.46 3.25
N LEU A 59 2.19 -5.45 2.47
CA LEU A 59 1.01 -4.63 2.74
C LEU A 59 -0.29 -5.40 2.49
N LEU A 60 -0.35 -6.23 1.44
CA LEU A 60 -1.51 -7.09 1.17
C LEU A 60 -1.70 -8.13 2.29
N GLU A 61 -0.62 -8.75 2.76
CA GLU A 61 -0.66 -9.70 3.89
C GLU A 61 -1.18 -9.05 5.17
N ARG A 62 -0.75 -7.82 5.47
CA ARG A 62 -1.21 -7.06 6.64
C ARG A 62 -2.61 -6.47 6.47
N GLY A 63 -3.04 -6.30 5.23
CA GLY A 63 -4.31 -5.69 4.86
C GLY A 63 -5.49 -6.65 4.82
N GLN A 64 -5.28 -7.95 5.09
CA GLN A 64 -6.36 -8.93 5.04
C GLN A 64 -7.47 -8.62 6.05
N GLY A 65 -8.71 -8.57 5.57
CA GLY A 65 -9.87 -8.18 6.37
C GLY A 65 -9.97 -6.69 6.65
N LEU A 66 -9.19 -5.85 5.95
CA LEU A 66 -9.17 -4.39 6.13
C LEU A 66 -9.51 -3.68 4.80
N TRP A 67 -9.92 -2.42 4.94
CA TRP A 67 -9.95 -1.50 3.80
C TRP A 67 -8.53 -1.08 3.41
N ILE A 68 -8.18 -1.27 2.14
CA ILE A 68 -6.98 -0.73 1.51
C ILE A 68 -7.30 0.64 0.93
N LEU A 69 -6.55 1.65 1.37
CA LEU A 69 -6.69 3.03 0.91
C LEU A 69 -5.46 3.41 0.08
N PRO A 70 -5.50 3.28 -1.25
CA PRO A 70 -4.41 3.70 -2.13
C PRO A 70 -4.44 5.23 -2.35
N ALA A 71 -3.31 5.81 -2.73
CA ALA A 71 -3.27 7.20 -3.20
C ALA A 71 -3.92 7.37 -4.59
N HIS A 72 -3.94 6.30 -5.40
CA HIS A 72 -4.49 6.29 -6.74
C HIS A 72 -5.46 5.11 -6.96
N GLY A 73 -6.67 5.45 -7.40
CA GLY A 73 -7.78 4.52 -7.57
C GLY A 73 -8.79 4.63 -6.43
N GLU A 74 -9.65 3.62 -6.34
CA GLU A 74 -10.68 3.50 -5.31
C GLU A 74 -10.21 2.70 -4.07
N PRO A 75 -10.73 3.01 -2.87
CA PRO A 75 -10.65 2.09 -1.74
C PRO A 75 -11.22 0.72 -2.07
N VAL A 76 -10.56 -0.33 -1.59
CA VAL A 76 -11.02 -1.72 -1.77
C VAL A 76 -10.95 -2.47 -0.46
N HIS A 77 -11.86 -3.39 -0.23
CA HIS A 77 -11.81 -4.29 0.93
C HIS A 77 -11.13 -5.59 0.53
N LEU A 78 -10.18 -6.04 1.36
CA LEU A 78 -9.48 -7.32 1.18
C LEU A 78 -10.10 -8.43 2.03
#